data_AF-A0AB39HZX9-F1
#
_entry.id   AF-A0AB39HZX9-F1
#
_cell.length_a   1.000
_cell.length_b   1.000
_cell.length_c   1.000
_cell.angle_alpha   90.00
_cell.angle_beta   90.00
_cell.angle_gamma   90.00
#
_symmetry.space_group_name_H-M   'P 1'
#
loop_
_entity.id
_entity.type
_entity.pdbx_description
1 polymer ?
#
loop_
_entity_poly.entity_id
_entity_poly.type
_entity_poly.pdbx_seq_one_letter_code
_entity_poly.pdbx_strand_id
1 'polypeptide(L)'
;MKGVVALMALAVLGGCASFSSSSPAPSDNWTRWVCDSQAEVLWRFADSSQQSVDVRLGGGDQVYRLKAEPGASGTLYSDGVLAFHSKGDEGLVYWVATNDLIGRACKAP
;
A
#
# COMPACT_ATOMS: atom_id res chain seq x y z
N MET A 1 34.47 -39.21 -49.51
CA MET A 1 34.41 -37.73 -49.33
C MET A 1 34.52 -37.47 -47.83
N LYS A 2 35.72 -37.22 -47.29
CA LYS A 2 36.37 -35.92 -47.00
C LYS A 2 35.53 -34.94 -46.15
N GLY A 3 36.06 -34.64 -44.95
CA GLY A 3 35.66 -33.54 -44.05
C GLY A 3 34.48 -33.94 -43.16
N VAL A 4 34.40 -33.59 -41.88
CA VAL A 4 34.67 -32.29 -41.23
C VAL A 4 34.76 -32.62 -39.71
N VAL A 5 35.88 -32.33 -39.03
CA VAL A 5 36.04 -31.27 -38.00
C VAL A 5 35.01 -31.37 -36.86
N ALA A 6 35.29 -31.28 -35.57
CA ALA A 6 36.48 -31.29 -34.74
C ALA A 6 35.98 -31.11 -33.28
N LEU A 7 36.89 -31.35 -32.34
CA LEU A 7 37.08 -30.55 -31.11
C LEU A 7 36.02 -30.62 -29.99
N MET A 8 36.51 -31.21 -28.90
CA MET A 8 36.54 -30.68 -27.53
C MET A 8 35.37 -30.97 -26.61
N ALA A 9 35.69 -31.86 -25.66
CA ALA A 9 35.09 -31.96 -24.36
C ALA A 9 35.23 -30.65 -23.56
N LEU A 10 34.17 -30.26 -22.85
CA LEU A 10 34.27 -29.38 -21.69
C LEU A 10 33.31 -29.85 -20.58
N ALA A 11 33.96 -30.38 -19.55
CA ALA A 11 33.72 -30.23 -18.11
C ALA A 11 32.31 -29.93 -17.57
N VAL A 12 31.90 -30.82 -16.67
CA VAL A 12 30.81 -30.69 -15.71
C VAL A 12 31.18 -29.70 -14.60
N LEU A 13 30.30 -28.73 -14.32
CA LEU A 13 30.17 -27.98 -13.06
C LEU A 13 28.64 -27.84 -12.84
N GLY A 14 28.03 -28.41 -11.78
CA GLY A 14 28.19 -27.93 -10.41
C GLY A 14 27.13 -26.84 -10.16
N GLY A 15 26.06 -27.19 -9.45
CA GLY A 15 24.85 -26.37 -9.30
C GLY A 15 25.01 -25.10 -8.46
N CYS A 16 23.95 -24.27 -8.45
CA CYS A 16 23.55 -23.38 -7.36
C CYS A 16 22.11 -22.91 -7.62
N ALA A 17 21.21 -23.38 -6.75
CA ALA A 17 20.01 -22.69 -6.29
C ALA A 17 19.62 -21.39 -7.03
N SER A 18 18.66 -21.48 -7.95
CA SER A 18 17.76 -20.34 -8.19
C SER A 18 16.72 -20.32 -7.08
N PHE A 19 17.19 -20.13 -5.83
CA PHE A 19 16.39 -19.37 -4.87
C PHE A 19 16.29 -17.98 -5.50
N SER A 20 15.24 -17.76 -6.29
CA SER A 20 14.68 -16.43 -6.38
C SER A 20 14.20 -16.11 -4.97
N SER A 21 15.14 -15.70 -4.12
CA SER A 21 14.88 -14.87 -2.96
C SER A 21 14.41 -13.53 -3.51
N SER A 22 13.24 -13.54 -4.15
CA SER A 22 12.30 -12.47 -4.05
C SER A 22 11.98 -12.41 -2.56
N SER A 23 12.85 -11.75 -1.79
CA SER A 23 12.39 -11.08 -0.58
C SER A 23 11.14 -10.35 -1.05
N PRO A 24 9.94 -10.67 -0.54
CA PRO A 24 8.78 -9.88 -0.89
C PRO A 24 9.16 -8.47 -0.48
N ALA A 25 9.42 -7.59 -1.45
CA ALA A 25 9.22 -6.18 -1.22
C ALA A 25 7.87 -6.11 -0.51
N PRO A 26 7.77 -5.48 0.68
CA PRO A 26 6.57 -5.53 1.50
C PRO A 26 5.43 -5.23 0.55
N SER A 27 4.55 -6.22 0.34
CA SER A 27 3.54 -6.10 -0.70
C SER A 27 2.85 -4.76 -0.50
N ASP A 28 2.71 -3.99 -1.58
CA ASP A 28 1.98 -2.73 -1.59
C ASP A 28 0.50 -3.04 -1.34
N ASN A 29 0.17 -3.45 -0.10
CA ASN A 29 -1.16 -3.88 0.35
C ASN A 29 -2.03 -2.65 0.63
N TRP A 30 -2.15 -1.77 -0.36
CA TRP A 30 -2.98 -0.59 -0.26
C TRP A 30 -4.42 -0.96 -0.59
N THR A 31 -5.32 -0.68 0.35
CA THR A 31 -6.75 -0.69 0.12
C THR A 31 -7.13 0.56 -0.66
N ARG A 32 -7.72 0.39 -1.84
CA ARG A 32 -8.23 1.50 -2.64
C ARG A 32 -9.71 1.72 -2.34
N TRP A 33 -10.03 2.90 -1.83
CA TRP A 33 -11.39 3.37 -1.64
C TRP A 33 -11.72 4.52 -2.60
N VAL A 34 -12.96 4.53 -3.08
CA VAL A 34 -13.52 5.59 -3.92
C VAL A 34 -14.64 6.26 -3.12
N CYS A 35 -14.52 7.57 -2.94
CA CYS A 35 -15.50 8.40 -2.25
C CYS A 35 -16.65 8.79 -3.18
N ASP A 36 -17.75 9.28 -2.63
CA ASP A 36 -18.90 9.72 -3.45
C ASP A 36 -18.55 10.89 -4.39
N SER A 37 -17.58 11.71 -4.00
CA SER A 37 -16.96 12.77 -4.81
C SER A 37 -16.09 12.25 -5.96
N GLN A 38 -15.97 10.93 -6.13
CA GLN A 38 -15.01 10.26 -7.01
C GLN A 38 -13.53 10.43 -6.62
N ALA A 39 -13.25 11.04 -5.46
CA ALA A 39 -11.91 11.09 -4.91
C ALA A 39 -11.42 9.68 -4.55
N GLU A 40 -10.18 9.38 -4.90
CA GLU A 40 -9.52 8.12 -4.50
C GLU A 40 -8.72 8.29 -3.23
N VAL A 41 -8.86 7.33 -2.32
CA VAL A 41 -8.10 7.24 -1.07
C VAL A 41 -7.47 5.86 -1.02
N LEU A 42 -6.15 5.81 -1.03
CA LEU A 42 -5.40 4.59 -0.80
C LEU A 42 -5.00 4.57 0.67
N TRP A 43 -5.28 3.48 1.38
CA TRP A 43 -4.89 3.36 2.78
C TRP A 43 -4.46 1.95 3.16
N ARG A 44 -3.70 1.83 4.24
CA ARG A 44 -3.34 0.54 4.85
C ARG A 44 -3.05 0.73 6.33
N PHE A 45 -3.13 -0.35 7.11
CA PHE A 45 -2.51 -0.35 8.44
C PHE A 45 -0.99 -0.24 8.30
N ALA A 46 -0.36 0.62 9.11
CA ALA A 46 1.09 0.80 9.07
C ALA A 46 1.83 -0.39 9.71
N ASP A 47 1.17 -1.11 10.61
CA ASP A 47 1.67 -2.29 11.29
C ASP A 47 0.51 -3.18 11.81
N SER A 48 0.85 -4.32 12.43
CA SER A 48 -0.12 -5.28 12.94
C SER A 48 -0.88 -4.83 14.20
N SER A 49 -0.45 -3.76 14.87
CA SER A 49 -1.15 -3.22 16.05
C SER A 49 -2.41 -2.45 15.67
N GLN A 50 -2.54 -2.06 14.40
CA GLN A 50 -3.63 -1.26 13.87
C GLN A 50 -3.83 0.07 14.60
N GLN A 51 -2.81 0.56 15.31
CA GLN A 51 -2.82 1.86 15.99
C GLN A 51 -2.44 3.02 15.07
N SER A 52 -1.97 2.71 13.86
CA SER A 52 -1.66 3.71 12.85
C SER A 52 -1.94 3.21 11.45
N VAL A 53 -2.24 4.15 10.56
CA VAL A 53 -2.52 3.90 9.15
C VAL A 53 -1.65 4.81 8.29
N ASP A 54 -1.26 4.30 7.13
CA ASP A 54 -0.71 5.12 6.06
C ASP A 54 -1.86 5.46 5.10
N VAL A 55 -1.98 6.74 4.70
CA VAL A 55 -3.00 7.23 3.75
C VAL A 55 -2.32 8.00 2.62
N ARG A 56 -2.76 7.76 1.38
CA ARG A 56 -2.42 8.54 0.19
C ARG A 56 -3.70 9.05 -0.47
N LEU A 57 -3.70 10.31 -0.87
CA LEU A 57 -4.82 10.96 -1.56
C LEU A 57 -4.56 10.98 -3.06
N GLY A 58 -5.57 10.63 -3.85
CA GLY A 58 -5.65 10.94 -5.27
C GLY A 58 -4.41 10.55 -6.10
N GLY A 59 -3.96 9.30 -6.02
CA GLY A 59 -2.84 8.78 -6.82
C GLY A 59 -1.49 9.48 -6.63
N GLY A 60 -1.37 10.40 -5.66
CA GLY A 60 -0.13 11.08 -5.34
C GLY A 60 0.84 10.23 -4.50
N ASP A 61 2.10 10.64 -4.48
CA ASP A 61 3.17 9.93 -3.76
C ASP A 61 3.23 10.26 -2.26
N GLN A 62 2.59 11.35 -1.83
CA GLN A 62 2.58 11.78 -0.44
C GLN A 62 1.85 10.76 0.45
N VAL A 63 2.57 10.21 1.42
CA VAL A 63 2.02 9.33 2.47
C VAL A 63 1.85 10.13 3.75
N TYR A 64 0.65 10.09 4.31
CA TYR A 64 0.33 10.60 5.63
C TYR A 64 0.28 9.41 6.61
N ARG A 65 1.08 9.46 7.67
CA ARG A 65 1.03 8.44 8.74
C ARG A 65 0.18 8.96 9.89
N LEU A 66 -1.03 8.43 9.98
CA LEU A 66 -2.04 8.86 10.92
C LEU A 66 -2.08 7.91 12.12
N LYS A 67 -2.26 8.44 13.33
CA LYS A 67 -2.38 7.66 14.57
C LYS A 67 -3.82 7.60 15.02
N ALA A 68 -4.22 6.48 15.61
CA ALA A 68 -5.54 6.33 16.19
C ALA A 68 -5.73 7.37 17.31
N GLU A 69 -6.81 8.13 17.21
CA GLU A 69 -7.24 9.11 18.19
C GLU A 69 -8.42 8.56 19.00
N PRO A 70 -8.53 8.88 20.30
CA PRO A 70 -9.72 8.56 21.09
C PRO A 70 -10.97 9.15 20.44
N GLY A 71 -12.01 8.32 20.28
CA GLY A 71 -13.23 8.73 19.60
C GLY A 71 -14.43 7.88 19.98
N ALA A 72 -15.59 8.24 19.43
CA ALA A 72 -16.84 7.50 19.61
C ALA A 72 -16.92 6.32 18.63
N SER A 73 -18.00 6.20 17.84
CA SER A 73 -18.17 5.09 16.90
C SER A 73 -17.12 5.12 15.78
N GLY A 74 -16.52 3.97 15.51
CA GLY A 74 -15.44 3.83 14.51
C GLY A 74 -14.07 4.20 15.10
N THR A 75 -13.10 4.41 14.22
CA THR A 75 -11.74 4.82 14.60
C THR A 75 -11.32 6.03 13.79
N LEU A 76 -11.04 7.13 14.49
CA LEU A 76 -10.43 8.31 13.90
C LEU A 76 -8.92 8.10 13.89
N TYR A 77 -8.29 8.31 12.74
CA TYR A 77 -6.85 8.42 12.63
C TYR A 77 -6.47 9.84 12.23
N SER A 78 -5.48 10.43 12.87
CA SER A 78 -5.02 11.78 12.55
C SER A 78 -3.51 11.95 12.77
N ASP A 79 -2.91 12.88 12.05
CA ASP A 79 -1.57 13.42 12.30
C ASP A 79 -1.59 14.93 12.63
N GLY A 80 -2.79 15.51 12.80
CA GLY A 80 -3.01 16.94 13.00
C GLY A 80 -3.10 17.75 11.71
N VAL A 81 -2.82 17.16 10.55
CA VAL A 81 -2.98 17.77 9.22
C VAL A 81 -4.13 17.11 8.47
N LEU A 82 -4.12 15.78 8.40
CA LEU A 82 -5.13 14.97 7.74
C LEU A 82 -5.86 14.12 8.78
N ALA A 83 -7.18 14.05 8.64
CA ALA A 83 -8.02 13.15 9.42
C ALA A 83 -8.66 12.10 8.51
N PHE A 84 -8.61 10.85 8.95
CA PHE A 84 -9.27 9.70 8.33
C PHE A 84 -10.12 9.00 9.37
N HIS A 85 -11.43 9.10 9.24
CA HIS A 85 -12.37 8.38 10.10
C HIS A 85 -12.86 7.14 9.36
N SER A 86 -12.54 5.96 9.92
CA SER A 86 -13.00 4.67 9.42
C SER A 86 -14.11 4.13 10.30
N LYS A 87 -15.22 3.72 9.69
CA LYS A 87 -16.37 3.13 10.38
C LYS A 87 -16.94 1.99 9.55
N GLY A 88 -16.65 0.76 9.97
CA GLY A 88 -17.02 -0.43 9.20
C GLY A 88 -16.30 -0.41 7.85
N ASP A 89 -17.07 -0.48 6.77
CA ASP A 89 -16.57 -0.48 5.39
C ASP A 89 -16.60 0.91 4.72
N GLU A 90 -16.75 1.98 5.52
CA GLU A 90 -16.87 3.35 5.05
C GLU A 90 -15.82 4.27 5.68
N GLY A 91 -15.32 5.21 4.89
CA GLY A 91 -14.34 6.22 5.25
C GLY A 91 -14.80 7.64 5.02
N LEU A 92 -14.31 8.53 5.87
CA LEU A 92 -14.40 9.99 5.75
C LEU A 92 -12.98 10.56 5.86
N VAL A 93 -12.62 11.47 4.94
CA VAL A 93 -11.32 12.12 4.90
C VAL A 93 -11.49 13.64 4.80
N TYR A 94 -10.78 14.39 5.63
CA TYR A 94 -10.81 15.85 5.64
C TYR A 94 -9.49 16.47 6.14
N TRP A 95 -9.27 17.72 5.76
CA TRP A 95 -8.16 18.52 6.29
C TRP A 95 -8.50 19.04 7.69
N VAL A 96 -7.63 18.78 8.68
CA VAL A 96 -7.88 19.14 10.08
C VAL A 96 -7.93 20.66 10.28
N ALA A 97 -7.02 21.39 9.64
CA ALA A 97 -6.88 22.84 9.85
C ALA A 97 -8.12 23.64 9.41
N THR A 98 -8.76 23.23 8.32
CA THR A 98 -9.90 23.96 7.72
C THR A 98 -11.22 23.23 7.86
N ASN A 99 -11.21 21.95 8.25
CA ASN A 99 -12.36 21.04 8.16
C ASN A 99 -12.88 20.87 6.72
N ASP A 100 -12.01 21.10 5.72
CA ASP A 100 -12.38 20.92 4.32
C ASP A 100 -12.50 19.42 4.00
N LEU A 101 -13.69 19.05 3.53
CA LEU A 101 -14.00 17.67 3.16
C LEU A 101 -13.24 17.28 1.88
N ILE A 102 -12.45 16.21 1.96
CA ILE A 102 -11.79 15.60 0.81
C ILE A 102 -12.68 14.53 0.20
N GLY A 103 -13.27 13.68 1.04
CA GLY A 103 -14.13 12.60 0.60
C GLY A 103 -14.96 12.04 1.75
N ARG A 104 -16.18 11.64 1.43
CA ARG A 104 -17.10 10.92 2.32
C ARG A 104 -17.61 9.68 1.61
N ALA A 105 -18.20 8.77 2.36
CA ALA A 105 -18.68 7.51 1.82
C ALA A 105 -17.60 6.74 1.02
N CYS A 106 -16.33 6.90 1.41
CA CYS A 106 -15.20 6.25 0.77
C CYS A 106 -15.24 4.76 1.09
N LYS A 107 -15.29 3.91 0.07
CA LYS A 107 -15.38 2.46 0.24
C LYS A 107 -14.71 1.74 -0.91
N ALA A 108 -14.51 0.44 -0.77
CA ALA A 108 -14.01 -0.37 -1.88
C ALA A 108 -14.96 -0.24 -3.09
N PRO A 109 -14.41 -0.11 -4.32
CA PRO A 109 -15.21 0.04 -5.54
C PRO A 109 -16.09 -1.18 -5.83
#